data_AF-A0A831RF24-F1
#
_entry.id   AF-A0A831RF24-F1
#
_cell.length_a   1.000
_cell.length_b   1.000
_cell.length_c   1.000
_cell.angle_alpha   90.00
_cell.angle_beta   90.00
_cell.angle_gamma   90.00
#
_symmetry.space_group_name_H-M   'P 1'
#
loop_
_entity.id
_entity.type
_entity.pdbx_description
1 polymer ?
#
loop_
_entity_poly.entity_id
_entity_poly.type
_entity_poly.pdbx_seq_one_letter_code
_entity_poly.pdbx_strand_id
1 'polypeptide(L)'
;MRILCLLLFFWIGLSPLQAEEEVRVLIDVSGSMKQTDPNNLRVPALKLLLELLPPETRAGVWLFADDVETLIDPAPVDERWKQDAERLSARIHSNGRHTHVERALAAVTRDWQAGDAAGNRHLVLLTDGMVDVEGDSAADKASRERILTRLLPAFQRAGIHLYTIALSDQADHPLLKQLAVATDGWNEVAESAGELHRTFLRIFKKAVPRDTLPLRDNRFQVDTSVKEFTLLVFRRPDSPPTELVKPSGQHWTFQDHPDSVRWHQEGNYDLITVASPMPGEWHVIAKVDPDNQVMIVTDLKLKVSPLPNYLLSDESLTVTAELTERGQRITRENFLRLVDFQLQRAGDASPPWTLEPARDPGVFSYTLEPLAEPGTYTFRLTAESKTF
;
A
#
# COMPACT_ATOMS: atom_id res chain seq x y z
N MET A 1 -9.36 41.75 50.34
CA MET A 1 -8.37 40.85 49.70
C MET A 1 -9.09 39.57 49.30
N ARG A 2 -9.60 39.49 48.06
CA ARG A 2 -10.29 38.30 47.53
C ARG A 2 -9.36 37.71 46.46
N ILE A 3 -8.83 36.52 46.74
CA ILE A 3 -7.92 35.78 45.87
C ILE A 3 -8.76 35.16 44.75
N LEU A 4 -8.48 35.56 43.50
CA LEU A 4 -9.07 35.02 42.30
C LEU A 4 -8.24 33.80 41.87
N CYS A 5 -8.75 32.59 42.10
CA CYS A 5 -8.15 31.35 41.58
C CYS A 5 -8.49 31.23 40.09
N LEU A 6 -7.50 31.45 39.21
CA LEU A 6 -7.57 31.03 37.81
C LEU A 6 -7.31 29.52 37.74
N LEU A 7 -8.36 28.73 37.44
CA LEU A 7 -8.21 27.34 37.01
C LEU A 7 -7.94 27.34 35.50
N LEU A 8 -6.67 27.22 35.13
CA LEU A 8 -6.24 26.89 33.77
C LEU A 8 -6.60 25.43 33.49
N PHE A 9 -7.72 25.20 32.82
CA PHE A 9 -8.04 23.90 32.23
C PHE A 9 -7.14 23.70 31.00
N PHE A 10 -6.03 22.99 31.19
CA PHE A 10 -5.26 22.42 30.09
C PHE A 10 -6.10 21.29 29.47
N TRP A 11 -6.82 21.60 28.39
CA TRP A 11 -7.37 20.56 27.52
C TRP A 11 -6.20 19.94 26.77
N ILE A 12 -5.63 18.86 27.31
CA ILE A 12 -4.84 17.93 26.51
C ILE A 12 -5.87 17.26 25.60
N GLY A 13 -6.02 17.78 24.38
CA GLY A 13 -6.75 17.08 23.35
C GLY A 13 -6.06 15.75 23.10
N LEU A 14 -6.64 14.65 23.57
CA LEU A 14 -6.32 13.34 23.03
C LEU A 14 -6.74 13.39 21.56
N SER A 15 -5.77 13.55 20.67
CA SER A 15 -5.98 13.21 19.26
C SER A 15 -6.44 11.75 19.23
N PRO A 16 -7.54 11.39 18.54
CA PRO A 16 -7.83 9.98 18.33
C PRO A 16 -6.62 9.37 17.63
N LEU A 17 -6.04 8.34 18.27
CA LEU A 17 -4.96 7.55 17.69
C LEU A 17 -5.50 7.06 16.34
N GLN A 18 -4.89 7.50 15.23
CA GLN A 18 -5.20 6.98 13.91
C GLN A 18 -5.04 5.45 14.00
N ALA A 19 -6.02 4.69 13.53
CA ALA A 19 -5.93 3.23 13.55
C ALA A 19 -4.61 2.82 12.90
N GLU A 20 -3.77 2.09 13.64
CA GLU A 20 -2.43 1.74 13.21
C GLU A 20 -2.58 0.71 12.07
N GLU A 21 -2.14 1.06 10.87
CA GLU A 21 -2.10 0.12 9.74
C GLU A 21 -1.14 -1.00 10.13
N GLU A 22 -1.58 -2.25 10.07
CA GLU A 22 -0.71 -3.40 10.32
C GLU A 22 -0.63 -4.28 9.07
N VAL A 23 0.58 -4.43 8.53
CA VAL A 23 0.85 -5.20 7.32
C VAL A 23 1.68 -6.44 7.65
N ARG A 24 1.16 -7.62 7.35
CA ARG A 24 1.88 -8.89 7.51
C ARG A 24 2.10 -9.51 6.15
N VAL A 25 3.33 -9.91 5.86
CA VAL A 25 3.69 -10.53 4.58
C VAL A 25 4.11 -11.98 4.79
N LEU A 26 3.44 -12.90 4.10
CA LEU A 26 3.74 -14.31 4.02
C LEU A 26 4.39 -14.62 2.67
N ILE A 27 5.59 -15.19 2.71
CA ILE A 27 6.35 -15.55 1.52
C ILE A 27 6.61 -17.05 1.51
N ASP A 28 6.09 -17.70 0.48
CA ASP A 28 6.33 -19.10 0.22
C ASP A 28 7.79 -19.35 -0.20
N VAL A 29 8.43 -20.29 0.48
CA VAL A 29 9.84 -20.71 0.29
C VAL A 29 9.96 -22.21 -0.01
N SER A 30 8.89 -22.81 -0.52
CA SER A 30 8.82 -24.20 -0.96
C SER A 30 9.74 -24.50 -2.15
N GLY A 31 9.92 -25.79 -2.47
CA GLY A 31 10.83 -26.24 -3.52
C GLY A 31 10.36 -25.91 -4.95
N SER A 32 9.05 -25.80 -5.18
CA SER A 32 8.46 -25.38 -6.46
C SER A 32 8.95 -24.01 -6.90
N MET A 33 9.28 -23.15 -5.94
CA MET A 33 9.81 -21.82 -6.18
C MET A 33 11.10 -21.77 -7.00
N LYS A 34 11.87 -22.86 -7.04
CA LYS A 34 13.04 -22.95 -7.92
C LYS A 34 12.68 -22.91 -9.41
N GLN A 35 11.45 -23.28 -9.74
CA GLN A 35 10.94 -23.32 -11.12
C GLN A 35 10.10 -22.08 -11.45
N THR A 36 9.22 -21.66 -10.53
CA THR A 36 8.28 -20.55 -10.75
C THR A 36 8.92 -19.18 -10.54
N ASP A 37 9.94 -19.09 -9.67
CA ASP A 37 10.71 -17.88 -9.45
C ASP A 37 12.23 -18.21 -9.36
N PRO A 38 12.84 -18.61 -10.50
CA PRO A 38 14.23 -19.05 -10.53
C PRO A 38 15.22 -17.94 -10.18
N ASN A 39 14.82 -16.67 -10.33
CA ASN A 39 15.64 -15.50 -10.05
C ASN A 39 15.36 -14.89 -8.66
N ASN A 40 14.50 -15.52 -7.85
CA ASN A 40 14.10 -15.06 -6.51
C ASN A 40 13.58 -13.61 -6.49
N LEU A 41 12.75 -13.26 -7.47
CA LEU A 41 12.09 -11.98 -7.70
C LEU A 41 11.23 -11.54 -6.52
N ARG A 42 10.85 -12.48 -5.63
CA ARG A 42 10.25 -12.17 -4.33
C ARG A 42 11.10 -11.22 -3.49
N VAL A 43 12.43 -11.31 -3.55
CA VAL A 43 13.34 -10.46 -2.77
C VAL A 43 13.24 -8.99 -3.17
N PRO A 44 13.53 -8.59 -4.43
CA PRO A 44 13.44 -7.19 -4.83
C PRO A 44 12.01 -6.63 -4.73
N ALA A 45 10.99 -7.47 -4.93
CA ALA A 45 9.60 -7.08 -4.80
C ALA A 45 9.17 -6.85 -3.35
N LEU A 46 9.63 -7.70 -2.41
CA LEU A 46 9.45 -7.46 -0.98
C LEU A 46 10.15 -6.17 -0.57
N LYS A 47 11.42 -5.98 -0.94
CA LYS A 47 12.15 -4.73 -0.63
C LYS A 47 11.37 -3.50 -1.07
N LEU A 48 10.83 -3.51 -2.30
CA LEU A 48 9.97 -2.44 -2.80
C LEU A 48 8.76 -2.21 -1.88
N LEU A 49 8.01 -3.26 -1.58
CA LEU A 49 6.85 -3.16 -0.68
C LEU A 49 7.24 -2.52 0.66
N LEU A 50 8.29 -3.03 1.30
CA LEU A 50 8.71 -2.63 2.64
C LEU A 50 9.24 -1.18 2.68
N GLU A 51 9.93 -0.75 1.63
CA GLU A 51 10.40 0.62 1.50
C GLU A 51 9.26 1.63 1.33
N LEU A 52 8.18 1.22 0.65
CA LEU A 52 7.01 2.08 0.40
C LEU A 52 6.13 2.27 1.64
N LEU A 53 6.20 1.36 2.62
CA LEU A 53 5.45 1.46 3.87
C LEU A 53 5.78 2.77 4.61
N PRO A 54 4.74 3.50 5.09
CA PRO A 54 4.93 4.74 5.82
C PRO A 54 5.44 4.46 7.26
N PRO A 55 6.09 5.44 7.91
CA PRO A 55 6.75 5.21 9.19
C PRO A 55 5.86 4.76 10.35
N GLU A 56 4.56 5.04 10.28
CA GLU A 56 3.57 4.74 11.31
C GLU A 56 2.84 3.41 11.08
N THR A 57 3.20 2.66 10.02
CA THR A 57 2.68 1.31 9.80
C THR A 57 3.46 0.33 10.66
N ARG A 58 2.77 -0.63 11.27
CA ARG A 58 3.40 -1.79 11.90
C ARG A 58 3.53 -2.90 10.86
N ALA A 59 4.71 -3.46 10.66
CA ALA A 59 4.91 -4.49 9.65
C ALA A 59 5.79 -5.64 10.10
N GLY A 60 5.52 -6.84 9.57
CA GLY A 60 6.30 -8.05 9.80
C GLY A 60 6.29 -8.99 8.59
N VAL A 61 7.31 -9.85 8.51
CA VAL A 61 7.49 -10.76 7.37
C VAL A 61 7.80 -12.17 7.87
N TRP A 62 7.14 -13.15 7.27
CA TRP A 62 7.30 -14.55 7.57
C TRP A 62 7.57 -15.35 6.30
N LEU A 63 8.41 -16.37 6.45
CA LEU A 63 8.65 -17.38 5.44
C LEU A 63 7.87 -18.63 5.81
N PHE A 64 7.31 -19.31 4.82
CA PHE A 64 6.64 -20.57 5.08
C PHE A 64 6.90 -21.61 4.00
N ALA A 65 6.95 -22.85 4.45
CA ALA A 65 6.90 -24.05 3.62
C ALA A 65 6.21 -25.14 4.45
N ASP A 66 6.97 -26.10 4.97
CA ASP A 66 6.51 -27.07 5.97
C ASP A 66 6.14 -26.39 7.29
N ASP A 67 7.01 -25.49 7.75
CA ASP A 67 6.87 -24.69 8.97
C ASP A 67 6.92 -23.20 8.65
N VAL A 68 6.69 -22.38 9.68
CA VAL A 68 6.63 -20.92 9.59
C VAL A 68 7.80 -20.33 10.35
N GLU A 69 8.65 -19.57 9.65
CA GLU A 69 9.76 -18.82 10.23
C GLU A 69 9.44 -17.32 10.21
N THR A 70 9.73 -16.63 11.31
CA THR A 70 9.68 -15.16 11.31
C THR A 70 10.97 -14.64 10.70
N LEU A 71 10.87 -13.94 9.57
CA LEU A 71 12.02 -13.29 8.94
C LEU A 71 12.30 -11.94 9.57
N ILE A 72 11.24 -11.15 9.78
CA ILE A 72 11.27 -9.81 10.37
C ILE A 72 10.13 -9.74 11.38
N ASP A 73 10.48 -9.48 12.64
CA ASP A 73 9.49 -9.35 13.71
C ASP A 73 8.56 -8.15 13.47
N PRO A 74 7.27 -8.27 13.82
CA PRO A 74 6.33 -7.17 13.72
C PRO A 74 6.71 -5.98 14.59
N ALA A 75 6.97 -4.83 13.96
CA ALA A 75 7.33 -3.58 14.62
C ALA A 75 6.92 -2.36 13.76
N PRO A 76 6.84 -1.16 14.34
CA PRO A 76 6.68 0.07 13.55
C PRO A 76 7.80 0.20 12.51
N VAL A 77 7.44 0.65 11.30
CA VAL A 77 8.35 0.77 10.16
C VAL A 77 9.22 2.02 10.31
N ASP A 78 10.22 1.98 11.19
CA ASP A 78 11.22 3.04 11.28
C ASP A 78 12.44 2.76 10.38
N GLU A 79 13.42 3.67 10.40
CA GLU A 79 14.62 3.53 9.58
C GLU A 79 15.44 2.29 9.92
N ARG A 80 15.51 1.93 11.20
CA ARG A 80 16.22 0.73 11.64
C ARG A 80 15.51 -0.52 11.14
N TRP A 81 14.18 -0.53 11.22
CA TRP A 81 13.35 -1.61 10.71
C TRP A 81 13.56 -1.78 9.20
N LYS A 82 13.60 -0.68 8.42
CA LYS A 82 13.86 -0.74 6.97
C LYS A 82 15.25 -1.32 6.65
N GLN A 83 16.29 -0.90 7.38
CA GLN A 83 17.65 -1.46 7.21
C GLN A 83 17.72 -2.95 7.56
N ASP A 84 17.07 -3.35 8.65
CA ASP A 84 16.98 -4.75 9.05
C ASP A 84 16.21 -5.56 8.00
N ALA A 85 15.10 -5.01 7.50
CA ALA A 85 14.28 -5.61 6.46
C ALA A 85 15.05 -5.83 5.15
N GLU A 86 15.82 -4.83 4.71
CA GLU A 86 16.68 -4.93 3.52
C GLU A 86 17.69 -6.08 3.67
N ARG A 87 18.41 -6.11 4.80
CA ARG A 87 19.43 -7.13 5.08
C ARG A 87 18.83 -8.53 5.20
N LEU A 88 17.71 -8.66 5.92
CA LEU A 88 17.07 -9.96 6.20
C LEU A 88 16.36 -10.51 4.96
N SER A 89 15.85 -9.66 4.06
CA SER A 89 15.23 -10.09 2.79
C SER A 89 16.17 -10.97 1.95
N ALA A 90 17.49 -10.81 2.07
CA ALA A 90 18.47 -11.66 1.39
C ALA A 90 18.48 -13.14 1.88
N ARG A 91 17.81 -13.45 3.00
CA ARG A 91 17.69 -14.82 3.54
C ARG A 91 16.55 -15.63 2.90
N ILE A 92 15.70 -15.01 2.07
CA ILE A 92 14.63 -15.71 1.36
C ILE A 92 15.26 -16.78 0.46
N HIS A 93 14.79 -18.02 0.61
CA HIS A 93 15.30 -19.20 -0.10
C HIS A 93 14.16 -20.04 -0.69
N SER A 94 14.48 -21.15 -1.36
CA SER A 94 13.50 -22.08 -1.95
C SER A 94 13.80 -23.54 -1.55
N ASN A 95 14.03 -23.77 -0.26
CA ASN A 95 14.52 -25.05 0.27
C ASN A 95 13.45 -25.86 1.02
N GLY A 96 12.24 -25.32 1.17
CA GLY A 96 11.13 -26.03 1.78
C GLY A 96 10.68 -27.23 0.94
N ARG A 97 10.03 -28.21 1.58
CA ARG A 97 9.59 -29.44 0.89
C ARG A 97 8.16 -29.34 0.42
N HIS A 98 7.28 -28.79 1.26
CA HIS A 98 5.84 -28.66 0.99
C HIS A 98 5.37 -27.21 1.19
N THR A 99 4.07 -26.97 0.98
CA THR A 99 3.45 -25.64 1.00
C THR A 99 2.26 -25.64 1.96
N HIS A 100 2.55 -25.57 3.27
CA HIS A 100 1.53 -25.70 4.32
C HIS A 100 0.82 -24.38 4.62
N VAL A 101 0.06 -23.86 3.66
CA VAL A 101 -0.64 -22.56 3.72
C VAL A 101 -1.52 -22.42 4.97
N GLU A 102 -2.26 -23.47 5.38
CA GLU A 102 -3.11 -23.43 6.59
C GLU A 102 -2.30 -23.06 7.84
N ARG A 103 -1.12 -23.67 8.01
CA ARG A 103 -0.24 -23.46 9.17
C ARG A 103 0.32 -22.05 9.16
N ALA A 104 0.76 -21.58 8.00
CA ALA A 104 1.25 -20.23 7.77
C ALA A 104 0.20 -19.18 8.17
N LEU A 105 -0.98 -19.28 7.58
CA LEU A 105 -2.10 -18.40 7.85
C LEU A 105 -2.49 -18.40 9.34
N ALA A 106 -2.61 -19.57 9.96
CA ALA A 106 -2.97 -19.68 11.38
C ALA A 106 -1.88 -19.15 12.34
N ALA A 107 -0.60 -19.28 11.98
CA ALA A 107 0.51 -18.81 12.79
C ALA A 107 0.59 -17.28 12.82
N VAL A 108 0.55 -16.64 11.65
CA VAL A 108 0.73 -15.19 11.52
C VAL A 108 -0.52 -14.36 11.82
N THR A 109 -1.64 -15.00 12.17
CA THR A 109 -2.88 -14.31 12.55
C THR A 109 -3.33 -14.65 13.97
N ARG A 110 -2.54 -15.42 14.72
CA ARG A 110 -2.92 -15.96 16.05
C ARG A 110 -3.27 -14.87 17.07
N ASP A 111 -2.58 -13.75 16.99
CA ASP A 111 -2.72 -12.56 17.83
C ASP A 111 -3.66 -11.50 17.25
N TRP A 112 -4.25 -11.75 16.08
CA TRP A 112 -5.32 -10.92 15.52
C TRP A 112 -6.69 -11.48 15.92
N GLN A 113 -7.16 -11.12 17.11
CA GLN A 113 -8.46 -11.58 17.62
C GLN A 113 -9.61 -10.61 17.28
N ALA A 114 -10.83 -11.12 17.35
CA ALA A 114 -12.05 -10.34 17.13
C ALA A 114 -12.29 -9.38 18.31
N GLY A 115 -12.52 -8.10 18.02
CA GLY A 115 -12.73 -7.06 19.03
C GLY A 115 -11.49 -6.24 19.39
N ASP A 116 -10.31 -6.64 18.92
CA ASP A 116 -9.09 -5.81 18.90
C ASP A 116 -9.21 -4.76 17.78
N ALA A 117 -10.24 -3.91 17.87
CA ALA A 117 -10.67 -2.99 16.81
C ALA A 117 -9.79 -1.72 16.71
N ALA A 118 -8.47 -1.85 16.75
CA ALA A 118 -7.56 -0.70 16.77
C ALA A 118 -6.80 -0.45 15.46
N GLY A 119 -6.83 -1.37 14.47
CA GLY A 119 -6.01 -1.26 13.27
C GLY A 119 -6.64 -1.86 12.02
N ASN A 120 -6.33 -1.28 10.87
CA ASN A 120 -6.60 -1.85 9.56
C ASN A 120 -5.55 -2.95 9.32
N ARG A 121 -6.00 -4.21 9.21
CA ARG A 121 -5.13 -5.38 9.17
C ARG A 121 -5.04 -5.93 7.76
N HIS A 122 -3.83 -5.94 7.22
CA HIS A 122 -3.57 -6.36 5.86
C HIS A 122 -2.63 -7.57 5.88
N LEU A 123 -3.08 -8.69 5.32
CA LEU A 123 -2.25 -9.88 5.14
C LEU A 123 -1.94 -10.04 3.65
N VAL A 124 -0.67 -10.03 3.28
CA VAL A 124 -0.22 -10.28 1.91
C VAL A 124 0.37 -11.69 1.85
N LEU A 125 -0.19 -12.55 1.00
CA LEU A 125 0.26 -13.92 0.78
C LEU A 125 0.84 -14.05 -0.63
N LEU A 126 2.12 -14.41 -0.73
CA LEU A 126 2.76 -14.87 -1.96
C LEU A 126 2.89 -16.38 -1.93
N THR A 127 2.42 -17.04 -2.99
CA THR A 127 2.60 -18.49 -3.18
C THR A 127 2.57 -18.84 -4.67
N ASP A 128 3.23 -19.93 -5.04
CA ASP A 128 3.28 -20.42 -6.42
C ASP A 128 2.48 -21.71 -6.62
N GLY A 129 1.95 -22.28 -5.53
CA GLY A 129 1.53 -23.66 -5.49
C GLY A 129 0.16 -23.89 -4.85
N MET A 130 -0.29 -25.13 -4.96
CA MET A 130 -1.45 -25.62 -4.24
C MET A 130 -1.12 -25.80 -2.76
N VAL A 131 -2.16 -25.90 -1.94
CA VAL A 131 -2.00 -26.39 -0.56
C VAL A 131 -1.41 -27.80 -0.65
N ASP A 132 -0.19 -27.97 -0.14
CA ASP A 132 0.52 -29.25 -0.08
C ASP A 132 0.93 -29.51 1.37
N VAL A 133 0.26 -30.48 1.98
CA VAL A 133 0.48 -30.96 3.33
C VAL A 133 1.03 -32.37 3.22
N GLU A 134 2.36 -32.45 3.13
CA GLU A 134 3.11 -33.71 3.10
C GLU A 134 2.79 -34.63 1.91
N GLY A 135 2.29 -34.09 0.79
CA GLY A 135 1.98 -34.82 -0.43
C GLY A 135 0.76 -35.75 -0.37
N ASP A 136 -0.08 -35.62 0.66
CA ASP A 136 -1.33 -36.38 0.81
C ASP A 136 -2.54 -35.58 0.32
N SER A 137 -3.09 -35.97 -0.82
CA SER A 137 -4.27 -35.33 -1.41
C SER A 137 -5.49 -35.28 -0.47
N ALA A 138 -5.63 -36.23 0.47
CA ALA A 138 -6.69 -36.18 1.47
C ALA A 138 -6.40 -35.10 2.53
N ALA A 139 -5.16 -35.00 2.99
CA ALA A 139 -4.72 -33.96 3.92
C ALA A 139 -4.83 -32.55 3.29
N ASP A 140 -4.47 -32.40 2.01
CA ASP A 140 -4.59 -31.14 1.26
C ASP A 140 -6.03 -30.65 1.21
N LYS A 141 -6.96 -31.54 0.85
CA LYS A 141 -8.40 -31.24 0.81
C LYS A 141 -8.93 -30.85 2.18
N ALA A 142 -8.55 -31.59 3.22
CA ALA A 142 -8.97 -31.30 4.58
C ALA A 142 -8.38 -29.96 5.09
N SER A 143 -7.14 -29.64 4.74
CA SER A 143 -6.47 -28.37 5.02
C SER A 143 -7.19 -27.20 4.35
N ARG A 144 -7.48 -27.34 3.05
CA ARG A 144 -8.27 -26.38 2.28
C ARG A 144 -9.66 -26.17 2.88
N GLU A 145 -10.35 -27.24 3.28
CA GLU A 145 -11.64 -27.14 3.95
C GLU A 145 -11.55 -26.39 5.28
N ARG A 146 -10.52 -26.65 6.11
CA ARG A 146 -10.32 -25.92 7.36
C ARG A 146 -9.98 -24.45 7.14
N ILE A 147 -9.20 -24.12 6.12
CA ILE A 147 -8.95 -22.73 5.73
C ILE A 147 -10.28 -22.01 5.47
N LEU A 148 -11.16 -22.61 4.66
CA LEU A 148 -12.43 -22.00 4.28
C LEU A 148 -13.47 -21.98 5.41
N THR A 149 -13.54 -23.03 6.22
CA THR A 149 -14.60 -23.20 7.22
C THR A 149 -14.22 -22.65 8.60
N ARG A 150 -12.93 -22.53 8.91
CA ARG A 150 -12.43 -22.08 10.22
C ARG A 150 -11.66 -20.76 10.14
N LEU A 151 -10.64 -20.68 9.29
CA LEU A 151 -9.76 -19.50 9.26
C LEU A 151 -10.45 -18.30 8.60
N LEU A 152 -11.08 -18.49 7.43
CA LEU A 152 -11.74 -17.41 6.71
C LEU A 152 -12.81 -16.68 7.56
N PRO A 153 -13.74 -17.36 8.26
CA PRO A 153 -14.68 -16.68 9.16
C PRO A 153 -14.01 -16.00 10.35
N ALA A 154 -12.82 -16.45 10.78
CA ALA A 154 -12.05 -15.74 11.79
C ALA A 154 -11.44 -14.45 11.23
N PHE A 155 -10.94 -14.49 9.98
CA PHE A 155 -10.38 -13.33 9.30
C PHE A 155 -11.40 -12.21 9.11
N GLN A 156 -12.61 -12.57 8.66
CA GLN A 156 -13.71 -11.61 8.52
C GLN A 156 -14.07 -10.96 9.86
N ARG A 157 -14.16 -11.73 10.95
CA ARG A 157 -14.46 -11.19 12.29
C ARG A 157 -13.32 -10.35 12.87
N ALA A 158 -12.09 -10.62 12.47
CA ALA A 158 -10.90 -9.89 12.90
C ALA A 158 -10.62 -8.65 12.03
N GLY A 159 -11.41 -8.40 10.97
CA GLY A 159 -11.21 -7.28 10.05
C GLY A 159 -9.93 -7.39 9.22
N ILE A 160 -9.51 -8.62 8.88
CA ILE A 160 -8.30 -8.86 8.08
C ILE A 160 -8.67 -8.79 6.60
N HIS A 161 -7.98 -7.95 5.84
CA HIS A 161 -7.98 -7.92 4.38
C HIS A 161 -6.85 -8.81 3.85
N LEU A 162 -7.18 -9.87 3.11
CA LEU A 162 -6.20 -10.82 2.58
C LEU A 162 -5.92 -10.55 1.09
N TYR A 163 -4.70 -10.13 0.81
CA TYR A 163 -4.17 -9.93 -0.54
C TYR A 163 -3.38 -11.17 -0.96
N THR A 164 -3.68 -11.75 -2.11
CA THR A 164 -3.01 -12.97 -2.59
C THR A 164 -2.35 -12.71 -3.93
N ILE A 165 -1.08 -13.10 -4.05
CA ILE A 165 -0.32 -13.07 -5.31
C ILE A 165 0.07 -14.50 -5.65
N ALA A 166 -0.48 -15.01 -6.75
CA ALA A 166 -0.06 -16.26 -7.35
C ALA A 166 1.13 -16.01 -8.29
N LEU A 167 2.24 -16.72 -8.09
CA LEU A 167 3.44 -16.60 -8.93
C LEU A 167 3.44 -17.52 -10.16
N SER A 168 2.42 -18.38 -10.30
CA SER A 168 2.27 -19.27 -11.44
C SER A 168 0.80 -19.69 -11.63
N ASP A 169 0.47 -20.18 -12.82
CA ASP A 169 -0.83 -20.80 -13.14
C ASP A 169 -1.13 -22.10 -12.37
N GLN A 170 -0.12 -22.66 -11.70
CA GLN A 170 -0.26 -23.91 -10.93
C GLN A 170 -0.74 -23.67 -9.49
N ALA A 171 -0.91 -22.41 -9.08
CA ALA A 171 -1.44 -22.08 -7.76
C ALA A 171 -2.91 -22.48 -7.61
N ASP A 172 -3.40 -22.64 -6.37
CA ASP A 172 -4.85 -22.82 -6.11
C ASP A 172 -5.60 -21.49 -6.28
N HIS A 173 -5.68 -20.99 -7.52
CA HIS A 173 -6.37 -19.73 -7.84
C HIS A 173 -7.80 -19.67 -7.30
N PRO A 174 -8.62 -20.74 -7.35
CA PRO A 174 -9.96 -20.70 -6.77
C PRO A 174 -9.94 -20.41 -5.26
N LEU A 175 -9.05 -21.06 -4.49
CA LEU A 175 -8.91 -20.80 -3.06
C LEU A 175 -8.41 -19.37 -2.79
N LEU A 176 -7.33 -18.96 -3.47
CA LEU A 176 -6.71 -17.64 -3.28
C LEU A 176 -7.67 -16.50 -3.61
N LYS A 177 -8.44 -16.64 -4.69
CA LYS A 177 -9.49 -15.69 -5.07
C LYS A 177 -10.63 -15.67 -4.07
N GLN A 178 -11.09 -16.84 -3.62
CA GLN A 178 -12.17 -16.93 -2.64
C GLN A 178 -11.78 -16.27 -1.31
N LEU A 179 -10.55 -16.49 -0.84
CA LEU A 179 -10.00 -15.87 0.35
C LEU A 179 -9.92 -14.35 0.24
N ALA A 180 -9.39 -13.84 -0.88
CA ALA A 180 -9.27 -12.41 -1.12
C ALA A 180 -10.64 -11.72 -1.21
N VAL A 181 -11.56 -12.26 -2.01
CA VAL A 181 -12.91 -11.70 -2.18
C VAL A 181 -13.68 -11.69 -0.86
N ALA A 182 -13.65 -12.79 -0.12
CA ALA A 182 -14.41 -12.91 1.12
C ALA A 182 -13.87 -12.05 2.26
N THR A 183 -12.65 -11.53 2.15
CA THR A 183 -12.01 -10.63 3.13
C THR A 183 -11.92 -9.18 2.65
N ASP A 184 -12.59 -8.84 1.54
CA ASP A 184 -12.44 -7.54 0.87
C ASP A 184 -10.96 -7.16 0.64
N GLY A 185 -10.14 -8.17 0.31
CA GLY A 185 -8.76 -8.02 -0.13
C GLY A 185 -8.64 -7.97 -1.65
N TRP A 186 -7.54 -8.48 -2.21
CA TRP A 186 -7.32 -8.49 -3.65
C TRP A 186 -6.53 -9.72 -4.09
N ASN A 187 -6.87 -10.32 -5.24
CA ASN A 187 -6.13 -11.44 -5.81
C ASN A 187 -5.54 -11.05 -7.17
N GLU A 188 -4.27 -11.40 -7.37
CA GLU A 188 -3.53 -11.16 -8.61
C GLU A 188 -2.68 -12.37 -8.99
N VAL A 189 -2.32 -12.42 -10.28
CA VAL A 189 -1.36 -13.38 -10.84
C VAL A 189 -0.18 -12.58 -11.38
N ALA A 190 1.03 -13.02 -11.07
CA ALA A 190 2.26 -12.41 -11.55
C ALA A 190 3.21 -13.50 -12.05
N GLU A 191 3.33 -13.63 -13.37
CA GLU A 191 4.15 -14.67 -14.01
C GLU A 191 5.59 -14.19 -14.27
N SER A 192 5.82 -12.88 -14.19
CA SER A 192 7.12 -12.27 -14.44
C SER A 192 7.57 -11.31 -13.34
N ALA A 193 8.87 -11.01 -13.34
CA ALA A 193 9.46 -9.99 -12.47
C ALA A 193 8.72 -8.65 -12.56
N GLY A 194 8.50 -8.15 -13.77
CA GLY A 194 7.87 -6.84 -13.97
C GLY A 194 6.44 -6.82 -13.42
N GLU A 195 5.67 -7.88 -13.65
CA GLU A 195 4.30 -8.02 -13.15
C GLU A 195 4.27 -8.12 -11.63
N LEU A 196 5.19 -8.87 -11.02
CA LEU A 196 5.25 -9.04 -9.58
C LEU A 196 5.41 -7.69 -8.87
N HIS A 197 6.37 -6.86 -9.32
CA HIS A 197 6.61 -5.55 -8.72
C HIS A 197 5.39 -4.62 -8.86
N ARG A 198 4.76 -4.58 -10.05
CA ARG A 198 3.55 -3.77 -10.26
C ARG A 198 2.37 -4.28 -9.43
N THR A 199 2.27 -5.59 -9.25
CA THR A 199 1.26 -6.22 -8.41
C THR A 199 1.43 -5.84 -6.95
N PHE A 200 2.66 -5.90 -6.42
CA PHE A 200 2.97 -5.42 -5.07
C PHE A 200 2.65 -3.94 -4.91
N LEU A 201 2.99 -3.10 -5.90
CA LEU A 201 2.65 -1.69 -5.87
C LEU A 201 1.12 -1.47 -5.80
N ARG A 202 0.36 -2.25 -6.56
CA ARG A 202 -1.11 -2.19 -6.56
C ARG A 202 -1.69 -2.61 -5.20
N ILE A 203 -1.19 -3.70 -4.63
CA ILE A 203 -1.58 -4.18 -3.30
C ILE A 203 -1.22 -3.14 -2.25
N PHE A 204 -0.01 -2.58 -2.29
CA PHE A 204 0.43 -1.51 -1.40
C PHE A 204 -0.52 -0.31 -1.44
N LYS A 205 -0.87 0.17 -2.64
CA LYS A 205 -1.80 1.30 -2.80
C LYS A 205 -3.20 1.04 -2.24
N LYS A 206 -3.62 -0.23 -2.17
CA LYS A 206 -4.90 -0.66 -1.59
C LYS A 206 -4.81 -0.83 -0.08
N ALA A 207 -3.75 -1.48 0.40
CA ALA A 207 -3.55 -1.78 1.82
C ALA A 207 -3.20 -0.52 2.61
N VAL A 208 -2.29 0.31 2.10
CA VAL A 208 -1.80 1.50 2.80
C VAL A 208 -1.84 2.71 1.84
N PRO A 209 -3.01 3.32 1.62
CA PRO A 209 -3.16 4.47 0.75
C PRO A 209 -2.22 5.61 1.17
N ARG A 210 -1.54 6.21 0.18
CA ARG A 210 -0.66 7.36 0.38
C ARG A 210 -1.11 8.53 -0.48
N ASP A 211 -0.96 9.73 0.07
CA ASP A 211 -1.06 10.96 -0.70
C ASP A 211 0.05 11.00 -1.75
N THR A 212 -0.30 11.42 -2.96
CA THR A 212 0.64 11.53 -4.08
C THR A 212 0.53 12.89 -4.75
N LEU A 213 1.64 13.33 -5.32
CA LEU A 213 1.65 14.49 -6.22
C LEU A 213 1.39 14.02 -7.65
N PRO A 214 0.56 14.74 -8.42
CA PRO A 214 0.40 14.46 -9.85
C PRO A 214 1.75 14.52 -10.58
N LEU A 215 2.08 13.45 -11.30
CA LEU A 215 3.25 13.37 -12.16
C LEU A 215 2.80 13.49 -13.62
N ARG A 216 3.21 14.56 -14.31
CA ARG A 216 2.90 14.82 -15.72
C ARG A 216 4.19 15.04 -16.48
N ASP A 217 4.45 14.24 -17.52
CA ASP A 217 5.70 14.29 -18.30
C ASP A 217 6.95 14.25 -17.40
N ASN A 218 6.92 13.41 -16.36
CA ASN A 218 7.94 13.31 -15.34
C ASN A 218 8.26 14.64 -14.62
N ARG A 219 7.26 15.53 -14.49
CA ARG A 219 7.32 16.76 -13.69
C ARG A 219 6.25 16.73 -12.62
N PHE A 220 6.58 17.30 -11.47
CA PHE A 220 5.67 17.42 -10.34
C PHE A 220 5.98 18.68 -9.54
N GLN A 221 4.95 19.26 -8.94
CA GLN A 221 5.06 20.48 -8.15
C GLN A 221 5.10 20.12 -6.67
N VAL A 222 6.07 20.65 -5.94
CA VAL A 222 6.18 20.51 -4.48
C VAL A 222 5.88 21.85 -3.83
N ASP A 223 4.98 21.87 -2.84
CA ASP A 223 4.68 23.03 -2.01
C ASP A 223 5.31 22.92 -0.61
N THR A 224 5.13 23.95 0.22
CA THR A 224 5.74 24.05 1.56
C THR A 224 5.18 23.09 2.61
N SER A 225 4.02 22.48 2.36
CA SER A 225 3.39 21.51 3.27
C SER A 225 4.04 20.12 3.18
N VAL A 226 4.73 19.82 2.08
CA VAL A 226 5.41 18.54 1.86
C VAL A 226 6.66 18.46 2.74
N LYS A 227 6.64 17.56 3.71
CA LYS A 227 7.78 17.29 4.62
C LYS A 227 8.81 16.37 3.98
N GLU A 228 8.35 15.45 3.15
CA GLU A 228 9.15 14.47 2.45
C GLU A 228 8.40 14.02 1.19
N PHE A 229 9.12 13.73 0.12
CA PHE A 229 8.59 12.94 -0.97
C PHE A 229 9.46 11.71 -1.24
N THR A 230 8.82 10.63 -1.67
CA THR A 230 9.45 9.44 -2.22
C THR A 230 9.01 9.28 -3.67
N LEU A 231 9.96 9.33 -4.58
CA LEU A 231 9.75 9.13 -6.00
C LEU A 231 10.08 7.67 -6.36
N LEU A 232 9.10 6.96 -6.93
CA LEU A 232 9.28 5.64 -7.53
C LEU A 232 9.40 5.78 -9.04
N VAL A 233 10.53 5.33 -9.60
CA VAL A 233 10.79 5.35 -11.05
C VAL A 233 11.05 3.93 -11.52
N PHE A 234 10.15 3.40 -12.35
CA PHE A 234 10.39 2.12 -13.01
C PHE A 234 11.44 2.26 -14.10
N ARG A 235 12.37 1.32 -14.11
CA ARG A 235 13.48 1.26 -15.06
C ARG A 235 13.28 0.10 -16.02
N ARG A 236 13.83 0.28 -17.23
CA ARG A 236 13.91 -0.79 -18.21
C ARG A 236 15.39 -1.18 -18.38
N PRO A 237 15.67 -2.44 -18.75
CA PRO A 237 17.00 -2.81 -19.21
C PRO A 237 17.50 -1.79 -20.24
N ASP A 238 18.77 -1.38 -20.11
CA ASP A 238 19.45 -0.44 -20.99
C ASP A 238 18.88 0.99 -21.02
N SER A 239 18.00 1.36 -20.08
CA SER A 239 17.57 2.75 -19.92
C SER A 239 18.70 3.63 -19.35
N PRO A 240 18.79 4.92 -19.77
CA PRO A 240 19.70 5.87 -19.13
C PRO A 240 19.50 5.90 -17.61
N PRO A 241 20.55 6.18 -16.82
CA PRO A 241 20.41 6.36 -15.38
C PRO A 241 19.36 7.43 -15.07
N THR A 242 18.56 7.21 -14.04
CA THR A 242 17.61 8.22 -13.56
C THR A 242 18.38 9.41 -13.01
N GLU A 243 17.97 10.61 -13.38
CA GLU A 243 18.41 11.85 -12.74
C GLU A 243 17.20 12.59 -12.15
N LEU A 244 17.43 13.26 -11.01
CA LEU A 244 16.44 14.13 -10.39
C LEU A 244 16.93 15.57 -10.48
N VAL A 245 16.15 16.41 -11.16
CA VAL A 245 16.41 17.85 -11.29
C VAL A 245 15.55 18.61 -10.30
N LYS A 246 16.20 19.33 -9.40
CA LYS A 246 15.56 20.17 -8.39
C LYS A 246 15.11 21.51 -8.97
N PRO A 247 14.22 22.26 -8.28
CA PRO A 247 13.74 23.57 -8.73
C PRO A 247 14.85 24.58 -9.03
N SER A 248 16.01 24.46 -8.38
CA SER A 248 17.17 25.32 -8.64
C SER A 248 17.96 24.95 -9.91
N GLY A 249 17.57 23.89 -10.63
CA GLY A 249 18.26 23.36 -11.82
C GLY A 249 19.48 22.47 -11.54
N GLN A 250 19.78 22.15 -10.28
CA GLN A 250 20.84 21.19 -9.96
C GLN A 250 20.35 19.76 -10.25
N HIS A 251 21.26 18.91 -10.73
CA HIS A 251 20.99 17.51 -11.02
C HIS A 251 21.53 16.64 -9.88
N TRP A 252 20.76 15.62 -9.51
CA TRP A 252 21.17 14.56 -8.60
C TRP A 252 21.07 13.21 -9.30
N THR A 253 22.02 12.33 -9.02
CA THR A 253 22.09 10.97 -9.54
C THR A 253 22.31 9.98 -8.41
N PHE A 254 22.16 8.69 -8.68
CA PHE A 254 22.49 7.65 -7.71
C PHE A 254 23.93 7.76 -7.16
N GLN A 255 24.90 8.23 -7.96
CA GLN A 255 26.30 8.36 -7.54
C GLN A 255 26.61 9.72 -6.89
N ASP A 256 25.79 10.74 -7.16
CA ASP A 256 26.02 12.12 -6.73
C ASP A 256 24.71 12.74 -6.24
N HIS A 257 24.51 12.67 -4.93
CA HIS A 257 23.38 13.26 -4.20
C HIS A 257 23.82 13.60 -2.78
N PRO A 258 23.17 14.58 -2.11
CA PRO A 258 23.50 14.92 -0.73
C PRO A 258 22.95 13.88 0.25
N ASP A 259 23.50 13.83 1.47
CA ASP A 259 23.07 12.92 2.55
C ASP A 259 21.59 13.05 2.93
N SER A 260 20.94 14.18 2.60
CA SER A 260 19.50 14.40 2.80
C SER A 260 18.62 13.62 1.82
N VAL A 261 19.22 12.95 0.84
CA VAL A 261 18.54 12.15 -0.18
C VAL A 261 18.93 10.70 0.04
N ARG A 262 17.93 9.83 0.23
CA ARG A 262 18.15 8.39 0.17
C ARG A 262 17.78 7.90 -1.22
N TRP A 263 18.73 7.28 -1.90
CA TRP A 263 18.52 6.72 -3.22
C TRP A 263 18.78 5.21 -3.19
N HIS A 264 17.71 4.44 -3.36
CA HIS A 264 17.79 2.99 -3.50
C HIS A 264 17.67 2.65 -4.98
N GLN A 265 18.66 1.94 -5.51
CA GLN A 265 18.69 1.54 -6.91
C GLN A 265 18.67 0.02 -7.00
N GLU A 266 17.63 -0.50 -7.63
CA GLU A 266 17.48 -1.91 -7.98
C GLU A 266 17.43 -2.04 -9.51
N GLY A 267 17.53 -3.27 -10.04
CA GLY A 267 17.66 -3.49 -11.48
C GLY A 267 16.50 -2.95 -12.34
N ASN A 268 15.31 -2.82 -11.75
CA ASN A 268 14.06 -2.48 -12.43
C ASN A 268 13.34 -1.26 -11.84
N TYR A 269 13.88 -0.62 -10.80
CA TYR A 269 13.35 0.62 -10.26
C TYR A 269 14.40 1.42 -9.51
N ASP A 270 14.18 2.73 -9.41
CA ASP A 270 14.83 3.57 -8.42
C ASP A 270 13.77 4.09 -7.43
N LEU A 271 14.15 4.16 -6.16
CA LEU A 271 13.37 4.80 -5.11
C LEU A 271 14.18 5.95 -4.50
N ILE A 272 13.67 7.18 -4.66
CA ILE A 272 14.39 8.40 -4.30
C ILE A 272 13.59 9.13 -3.25
N THR A 273 14.06 9.13 -2.00
CA THR A 273 13.42 9.82 -0.88
C THR A 273 14.16 11.10 -0.57
N VAL A 274 13.44 12.22 -0.59
CA VAL A 274 13.98 13.55 -0.33
C VAL A 274 13.25 14.14 0.87
N ALA A 275 13.97 14.26 1.99
CA ALA A 275 13.47 14.92 3.18
C ALA A 275 13.60 16.46 3.06
N SER A 276 12.60 17.19 3.57
CA SER A 276 12.53 18.65 3.53
C SER A 276 12.78 19.24 2.12
N PRO A 277 12.00 18.83 1.10
CA PRO A 277 12.23 19.23 -0.27
C PRO A 277 12.04 20.73 -0.48
N MET A 278 12.80 21.29 -1.42
CA MET A 278 12.62 22.68 -1.87
C MET A 278 11.26 22.82 -2.59
N PRO A 279 10.44 23.83 -2.24
CA PRO A 279 9.23 24.13 -3.00
C PRO A 279 9.57 24.53 -4.44
N GLY A 280 8.76 24.09 -5.39
CA GLY A 280 8.93 24.36 -6.82
C GLY A 280 8.68 23.15 -7.70
N GLU A 281 8.92 23.31 -9.00
CA GLU A 281 8.82 22.22 -9.96
C GLU A 281 10.07 21.34 -9.89
N TRP A 282 9.85 20.04 -9.72
CA TRP A 282 10.88 19.01 -9.83
C TRP A 282 10.71 18.25 -11.14
N HIS A 283 11.80 17.78 -11.72
CA HIS A 283 11.79 17.03 -12.97
C HIS A 283 12.63 15.76 -12.88
N VAL A 284 12.08 14.66 -13.37
CA VAL A 284 12.73 13.35 -13.42
C VAL A 284 13.20 13.07 -14.85
N ILE A 285 14.51 12.94 -15.02
CA ILE A 285 15.09 12.49 -16.29
C ILE A 285 15.14 10.97 -16.24
N ALA A 286 14.09 10.35 -16.77
CA ALA A 286 13.96 8.92 -16.93
C ALA A 286 12.93 8.63 -18.03
N LYS A 287 12.79 7.36 -18.43
CA LYS A 287 11.70 6.96 -19.30
C LYS A 287 10.36 7.16 -18.56
N VAL A 288 9.39 7.77 -19.24
CA VAL A 288 8.04 7.90 -18.70
C VAL A 288 7.43 6.50 -18.57
N ASP A 289 6.86 6.22 -17.40
CA ASP A 289 6.09 5.01 -17.11
C ASP A 289 4.82 5.42 -16.35
N PRO A 290 3.64 4.86 -16.69
CA PRO A 290 2.38 5.22 -16.04
C PRO A 290 2.34 4.87 -14.54
N ASP A 291 3.20 3.95 -14.08
CA ASP A 291 3.29 3.57 -12.67
C ASP A 291 4.37 4.35 -11.90
N ASN A 292 5.10 5.26 -12.56
CA ASN A 292 5.94 6.22 -11.85
C ASN A 292 5.04 7.12 -10.98
N GLN A 293 5.45 7.35 -9.74
CA GLN A 293 4.65 8.13 -8.81
C GLN A 293 5.49 8.83 -7.76
N VAL A 294 4.97 9.96 -7.29
CA VAL A 294 5.56 10.77 -6.22
C VAL A 294 4.65 10.66 -5.01
N MET A 295 5.09 9.93 -3.99
CA MET A 295 4.35 9.79 -2.73
C MET A 295 4.88 10.82 -1.74
N ILE A 296 4.00 11.39 -0.93
CA ILE A 296 4.39 12.46 -0.01
C ILE A 296 4.10 12.12 1.45
N VAL A 297 4.77 12.84 2.34
CA VAL A 297 4.44 12.97 3.75
C VAL A 297 4.11 14.45 3.98
N THR A 298 2.87 14.72 4.42
CA THR A 298 2.37 16.08 4.68
C THR A 298 1.43 16.08 5.88
N ASP A 299 1.29 17.23 6.53
CA ASP A 299 0.27 17.43 7.56
C ASP A 299 -1.13 17.58 6.96
N LEU A 300 -1.22 18.03 5.70
CA LEU A 300 -2.46 18.20 4.94
C LEU A 300 -2.80 16.91 4.18
N LYS A 301 -3.71 16.10 4.71
CA LYS A 301 -4.09 14.81 4.14
C LYS A 301 -5.46 14.87 3.47
N LEU A 302 -5.59 14.21 2.32
CA LEU A 302 -6.87 13.94 1.69
C LEU A 302 -7.41 12.60 2.21
N LYS A 303 -8.40 12.65 3.12
CA LYS A 303 -9.08 11.45 3.57
C LYS A 303 -10.23 11.13 2.65
N VAL A 304 -10.30 9.87 2.23
CA VAL A 304 -11.36 9.33 1.37
C VAL A 304 -12.07 8.23 2.14
N SER A 305 -13.38 8.11 1.96
CA SER A 305 -14.12 6.94 2.47
C SER A 305 -13.48 5.65 1.93
N PRO A 306 -13.38 4.58 2.73
CA PRO A 306 -12.96 3.27 2.24
C PRO A 306 -13.80 2.87 1.03
N LEU A 307 -13.12 2.50 -0.05
CA LEU A 307 -13.77 1.99 -1.25
C LEU A 307 -13.67 0.47 -1.23
N PRO A 308 -14.78 -0.26 -1.44
CA PRO A 308 -14.73 -1.71 -1.50
C PRO A 308 -13.86 -2.15 -2.68
N ASN A 309 -13.15 -3.26 -2.53
CA ASN A 309 -12.35 -3.83 -3.61
C ASN A 309 -13.23 -4.46 -4.71
N TYR A 310 -14.45 -4.86 -4.36
CA TYR A 310 -15.42 -5.48 -5.24
C TYR A 310 -16.75 -4.75 -5.16
N LEU A 311 -17.34 -4.45 -6.32
CA LEU A 311 -18.67 -3.85 -6.45
C LEU A 311 -19.52 -4.72 -7.37
N LEU A 312 -20.79 -4.89 -7.04
CA LEU A 312 -21.75 -5.49 -7.96
C LEU A 312 -22.14 -4.48 -9.05
N SER A 313 -22.48 -4.98 -10.25
CA SER A 313 -22.75 -4.13 -11.42
C SER A 313 -23.98 -3.22 -11.28
N ASP A 314 -24.86 -3.49 -10.30
CA ASP A 314 -26.06 -2.71 -9.99
C ASP A 314 -25.91 -1.83 -8.74
N GLU A 315 -24.76 -1.87 -8.06
CA GLU A 315 -24.49 -1.06 -6.88
C GLU A 315 -23.98 0.34 -7.25
N SER A 316 -24.59 1.36 -6.66
CA SER A 316 -24.06 2.72 -6.66
C SER A 316 -22.97 2.87 -5.60
N LEU A 317 -21.89 3.59 -5.91
CA LEU A 317 -20.81 3.86 -4.96
C LEU A 317 -20.80 5.34 -4.58
N THR A 318 -21.06 5.65 -3.31
CA THR A 318 -20.85 6.99 -2.77
C THR A 318 -19.40 7.15 -2.34
N VAL A 319 -18.70 8.09 -2.95
CA VAL A 319 -17.34 8.50 -2.59
C VAL A 319 -17.44 9.78 -1.77
N THR A 320 -16.84 9.78 -0.59
CA THR A 320 -16.71 11.00 0.24
C THR A 320 -15.25 11.36 0.44
N ALA A 321 -14.98 12.66 0.54
CA ALA A 321 -13.65 13.22 0.71
C ALA A 321 -13.66 14.33 1.77
N GLU A 322 -12.58 14.43 2.54
CA GLU A 322 -12.34 15.54 3.44
C GLU A 322 -10.84 15.88 3.48
N LEU A 323 -10.51 17.16 3.66
CA LEU A 323 -9.14 17.56 3.97
C LEU A 323 -8.96 17.60 5.48
N THR A 324 -7.84 17.04 5.94
CA THR A 324 -7.43 17.11 7.34
C THR A 324 -6.06 17.74 7.47
N GLU A 325 -5.85 18.57 8.48
CA GLU A 325 -4.54 19.11 8.83
C GLU A 325 -4.18 18.62 10.23
N ARG A 326 -3.02 17.94 10.36
CA ARG A 326 -2.57 17.32 11.63
C ARG A 326 -3.65 16.45 12.29
N GLY A 327 -4.39 15.71 11.46
CA GLY A 327 -5.46 14.81 11.86
C GLY A 327 -6.80 15.51 12.17
N GLN A 328 -6.88 16.84 12.14
CA GLN A 328 -8.12 17.58 12.35
C GLN A 328 -8.78 17.93 11.03
N ARG A 329 -10.08 17.64 10.89
CA ARG A 329 -10.86 18.01 9.71
C ARG A 329 -10.86 19.53 9.52
N ILE A 330 -10.56 19.98 8.29
CA ILE A 330 -10.70 21.36 7.90
C ILE A 330 -12.17 21.63 7.56
N THR A 331 -12.80 22.55 8.29
CA THR A 331 -14.21 22.95 8.11
C THR A 331 -14.39 24.42 7.72
N ARG A 332 -13.28 25.14 7.52
CA ARG A 332 -13.27 26.58 7.20
C ARG A 332 -13.81 26.82 5.79
N GLU A 333 -15.07 27.23 5.65
CA GLU A 333 -15.72 27.42 4.35
C GLU A 333 -14.93 28.31 3.37
N ASN A 334 -14.39 29.44 3.83
CA ASN A 334 -13.65 30.36 2.96
C ASN A 334 -12.41 29.71 2.31
N PHE A 335 -11.80 28.74 3.00
CA PHE A 335 -10.71 27.96 2.45
C PHE A 335 -11.23 26.88 1.50
N LEU A 336 -12.23 26.10 1.93
CA LEU A 336 -12.77 24.99 1.14
C LEU A 336 -13.44 25.43 -0.17
N ARG A 337 -13.95 26.65 -0.25
CA ARG A 337 -14.45 27.26 -1.51
C ARG A 337 -13.36 27.50 -2.56
N LEU A 338 -12.08 27.39 -2.18
CA LEU A 338 -10.92 27.55 -3.05
C LEU A 338 -10.27 26.21 -3.40
N VAL A 339 -10.92 25.09 -3.05
CA VAL A 339 -10.44 23.75 -3.29
C VAL A 339 -11.43 23.04 -4.20
N ASP A 340 -10.92 22.54 -5.33
CA ASP A 340 -11.70 21.73 -6.25
C ASP A 340 -11.47 20.25 -5.95
N PHE A 341 -12.55 19.53 -5.59
CA PHE A 341 -12.52 18.09 -5.37
C PHE A 341 -13.04 17.36 -6.60
N GLN A 342 -12.16 16.60 -7.25
CA GLN A 342 -12.46 15.93 -8.52
C GLN A 342 -12.22 14.43 -8.41
N LEU A 343 -13.19 13.64 -8.83
CA LEU A 343 -13.09 12.21 -9.02
C LEU A 343 -12.95 11.91 -10.51
N GLN A 344 -11.94 11.15 -10.89
CA GLN A 344 -11.71 10.77 -12.28
C GLN A 344 -11.47 9.27 -12.41
N ARG A 345 -12.06 8.65 -13.44
CA ARG A 345 -11.71 7.30 -13.83
C ARG A 345 -10.36 7.31 -14.58
N ALA A 346 -9.38 6.58 -14.07
CA ALA A 346 -8.06 6.48 -14.70
C ALA A 346 -8.14 5.73 -16.04
N GLY A 347 -7.36 6.18 -17.02
CA GLY A 347 -7.31 5.58 -18.37
C GLY A 347 -8.48 5.99 -19.28
N ASP A 348 -9.39 6.83 -18.79
CA ASP A 348 -10.53 7.34 -19.55
C ASP A 348 -10.37 8.84 -19.84
N ALA A 349 -10.78 9.26 -21.04
CA ALA A 349 -10.85 10.66 -21.44
C ALA A 349 -12.13 11.36 -20.93
N SER A 350 -13.01 10.64 -20.22
CA SER A 350 -14.19 11.23 -19.60
C SER A 350 -13.83 12.39 -18.67
N PRO A 351 -14.68 13.43 -18.64
CA PRO A 351 -14.49 14.55 -17.72
C PRO A 351 -14.54 14.06 -16.26
N PRO A 352 -13.77 14.70 -15.36
CA PRO A 352 -13.86 14.39 -13.94
C PRO A 352 -15.24 14.75 -13.39
N TRP A 353 -15.70 13.98 -12.41
CA TRP A 353 -16.87 14.29 -11.59
C TRP A 353 -16.46 15.21 -10.45
N THR A 354 -17.20 16.31 -10.26
CA THR A 354 -16.98 17.22 -9.13
C THR A 354 -17.71 16.69 -7.90
N LEU A 355 -17.01 16.58 -6.77
CA LEU A 355 -17.66 16.29 -5.50
C LEU A 355 -18.29 17.57 -4.96
N GLU A 356 -19.51 17.45 -4.45
CA GLU A 356 -20.28 18.56 -3.89
C GLU A 356 -20.23 18.56 -2.36
N PRO A 357 -20.35 19.72 -1.69
CA PRO A 357 -20.43 19.78 -0.24
C PRO A 357 -21.56 18.88 0.31
N ALA A 358 -21.20 17.98 1.21
CA ALA A 358 -22.14 17.11 1.92
C ALA A 358 -22.78 17.85 3.10
N ARG A 359 -23.72 17.18 3.78
CA ARG A 359 -24.39 17.75 4.98
C ARG A 359 -23.45 17.97 6.15
N ASP A 360 -22.43 17.11 6.28
CA ASP A 360 -21.44 17.20 7.35
C ASP A 360 -20.36 18.25 6.98
N PRO A 361 -20.12 19.28 7.80
CA PRO A 361 -19.17 20.34 7.47
C PRO A 361 -17.77 19.81 7.14
N GLY A 362 -17.21 20.29 6.03
CA GLY A 362 -15.88 19.89 5.55
C GLY A 362 -15.83 18.59 4.75
N VAL A 363 -16.97 17.91 4.58
CA VAL A 363 -17.08 16.70 3.76
C VAL A 363 -17.63 17.04 2.39
N PHE A 364 -17.03 16.47 1.36
CA PHE A 364 -17.47 16.53 -0.03
C PHE A 364 -17.87 15.13 -0.48
N SER A 365 -18.86 15.01 -1.36
CA SER A 365 -19.37 13.71 -1.79
C SER A 365 -19.83 13.69 -3.24
N TYR A 366 -19.69 12.52 -3.86
CA TYR A 366 -20.26 12.20 -5.16
C TYR A 366 -20.79 10.77 -5.14
N THR A 367 -21.93 10.52 -5.80
CA THR A 367 -22.45 9.15 -5.96
C THR A 367 -22.27 8.72 -7.40
N LEU A 368 -21.43 7.71 -7.61
CA LEU A 368 -21.25 7.08 -8.90
C LEU A 368 -22.48 6.23 -9.22
N GLU A 369 -23.00 6.42 -10.42
CA GLU A 369 -23.96 5.50 -11.01
C GLU A 369 -23.33 4.10 -11.18
N PRO A 370 -24.15 3.03 -11.18
CA PRO A 370 -23.65 1.68 -11.34
C PRO A 370 -22.78 1.51 -12.61
N LEU A 371 -21.69 0.76 -12.47
CA LEU A 371 -20.73 0.55 -13.55
C LEU A 371 -21.26 -0.51 -14.52
N ALA A 372 -21.69 -0.06 -15.69
CA ALA A 372 -22.40 -0.88 -16.68
C ALA A 372 -21.56 -2.06 -17.22
N GLU A 373 -20.24 -1.92 -17.32
CA GLU A 373 -19.37 -2.97 -17.84
C GLU A 373 -18.62 -3.68 -16.69
N PRO A 374 -18.53 -5.02 -16.70
CA PRO A 374 -17.69 -5.72 -15.76
C PRO A 374 -16.21 -5.44 -16.07
N GLY A 375 -15.41 -5.18 -15.04
CA GLY A 375 -13.98 -4.96 -15.22
C GLY A 375 -13.30 -4.36 -14.00
N THR A 376 -12.00 -4.11 -14.13
CA THR A 376 -11.21 -3.42 -13.11
C THR A 376 -11.25 -1.93 -13.36
N TYR A 377 -11.71 -1.20 -12.35
CA TYR A 377 -11.77 0.26 -12.38
C TYR A 377 -10.76 0.85 -11.42
N THR A 378 -10.10 1.92 -11.85
CA THR A 378 -9.24 2.73 -10.99
C THR A 378 -9.79 4.14 -10.99
N PHE A 379 -10.04 4.66 -9.79
CA PHE A 379 -10.47 6.04 -9.59
C PHE A 379 -9.35 6.83 -8.93
N ARG A 380 -9.21 8.08 -9.36
CA ARG A 380 -8.32 9.07 -8.77
C ARG A 380 -9.18 10.18 -8.20
N LEU A 381 -9.03 10.43 -6.90
CA LEU A 381 -9.57 11.62 -6.28
C LEU A 381 -8.44 12.65 -6.14
N THR A 382 -8.69 13.86 -6.62
CA THR A 382 -7.77 14.99 -6.54
C THR A 382 -8.43 16.11 -5.76
N ALA A 383 -7.68 16.74 -4.84
CA ALA A 383 -8.03 18.01 -4.25
C ALA A 383 -6.99 19.04 -4.70
N GLU A 384 -7.40 20.06 -5.45
CA GLU A 384 -6.50 21.04 -6.04
C GLU A 384 -6.84 22.45 -5.55
N SER A 385 -5.81 23.26 -5.26
CA SER A 385 -5.98 24.67 -4.94
C SER A 385 -4.87 25.50 -5.57
N LYS A 386 -5.06 26.83 -5.66
CA LYS A 386 -3.96 27.74 -6.05
C LYS A 386 -2.86 27.83 -4.99
N THR A 387 -3.09 27.25 -3.82
CA THR A 387 -2.22 27.39 -2.65
C THR A 387 -1.43 26.12 -2.32
N PHE A 388 -1.78 24.98 -2.91
CA PHE A 388 -1.11 23.68 -2.76
C PHE A 388 -1.48 22.74 -3.92
#